data_AF-A0A1R1B4L7-F1
#
_entry.id   AF-A0A1R1B4L7-F1
#
_cell.length_a   1.000
_cell.length_b   1.000
_cell.length_c   1.000
_cell.angle_alpha   90.00
_cell.angle_beta   90.00
_cell.angle_gamma   90.00
#
_symmetry.space_group_name_H-M   'P 1'
#
loop_
_entity.id
_entity.type
_entity.pdbx_description
1 polymer ?
#
loop_
_entity_poly.entity_id
_entity_poly.type
_entity_poly.pdbx_seq_one_letter_code
_entity_poly.pdbx_strand_id
1 'polypeptide(L)' 'KNASYHFVFTRQNRGKLDELSALIERGQLRPHVGAVYSLADIPLAHARLESRNNGVQGKIAIAVGPSAHFKETP' A
#
# COMPACT_ATOMS: atom_id res chain seq x y z
N LYS A 1 -25.71 0.92 -26.80
CA LYS A 1 -24.83 1.87 -26.07
C LYS A 1 -23.49 1.18 -25.88
N ASN A 2 -22.44 1.65 -26.54
CA ASN A 2 -21.17 0.92 -26.61
C ASN A 2 -20.31 1.27 -25.37
N ALA A 3 -19.85 0.26 -24.65
CA ALA A 3 -18.93 0.40 -23.53
C ALA A 3 -17.81 -0.63 -23.70
N SER A 4 -16.58 -0.19 -23.51
CA SER A 4 -15.40 -1.06 -23.56
C SER A 4 -14.93 -1.34 -22.13
N TYR A 5 -14.75 -2.62 -21.82
CA TYR A 5 -14.23 -3.09 -20.53
C TYR A 5 -12.79 -3.57 -20.71
N HIS A 6 -11.86 -3.00 -19.94
CA HIS A 6 -10.46 -3.39 -19.94
C HIS A 6 -10.11 -4.05 -18.61
N PHE A 7 -9.89 -5.37 -18.64
CA PHE A 7 -9.38 -6.10 -17.49
C PHE A 7 -7.85 -6.06 -17.51
N VAL A 8 -7.26 -5.53 -16.45
CA VAL A 8 -5.79 -5.48 -16.30
C VAL A 8 -5.38 -6.39 -15.17
N PHE A 9 -4.61 -7.41 -15.50
CA PHE A 9 -3.92 -8.25 -14.54
C PHE A 9 -2.44 -7.85 -14.54
N THR A 10 -1.94 -7.43 -13.39
CA THR A 10 -0.54 -7.03 -13.26
C THR A 10 0.34 -8.29 -13.10
N ARG A 11 1.37 -8.42 -13.93
CA ARG A 11 2.45 -9.39 -13.70
C ARG A 11 3.55 -8.75 -12.85
N GLN A 12 4.34 -9.58 -12.17
CA GLN A 12 5.61 -9.14 -11.56
C GLN A 12 6.48 -8.52 -12.66
N ASN A 13 6.79 -7.23 -12.55
CA ASN A 13 7.52 -6.48 -13.58
C ASN A 13 8.54 -5.55 -12.91
N ARG A 14 9.78 -6.02 -12.83
CA ARG A 14 10.89 -5.29 -12.21
C ARG A 14 11.16 -3.95 -12.89
N GLY A 15 11.16 -3.90 -14.22
CA GLY A 15 11.40 -2.66 -14.97
C GLY A 15 10.43 -1.54 -14.61
N LYS A 16 9.13 -1.85 -14.47
CA LYS A 16 8.14 -0.87 -14.01
C LYS A 16 8.38 -0.41 -12.57
N LEU A 17 8.84 -1.29 -11.69
CA LEU A 17 9.17 -0.92 -10.30
C LEU A 17 10.41 -0.03 -10.24
N ASP A 18 11.41 -0.29 -11.10
CA ASP A 18 12.62 0.53 -11.21
C ASP A 18 12.27 1.94 -11.70
N GLU A 19 11.39 2.05 -12.71
CA GLU A 19 10.87 3.34 -13.20
C GLU A 19 10.11 4.11 -12.11
N LEU A 20 9.23 3.44 -11.37
CA LEU A 20 8.52 4.05 -10.23
C LEU A 20 9.49 4.51 -9.14
N SER A 21 10.53 3.73 -8.86
CA SER A 21 11.55 4.07 -7.86
C SER A 21 12.32 5.32 -8.27
N ALA A 22 12.73 5.41 -9.54
CA ALA A 22 13.42 6.60 -10.06
C ALA A 22 12.56 7.87 -10.00
N LEU A 23 11.23 7.75 -10.15
CA LEU A 23 10.32 8.89 -9.97
C LEU A 23 10.26 9.36 -8.51
N ILE A 24 10.32 8.42 -7.55
CA ILE A 24 10.34 8.74 -6.11
C ILE A 24 11.65 9.45 -5.76
N GLU A 25 12.79 8.92 -6.21
CA GLU A 25 14.11 9.49 -5.96
C GLU A 25 14.24 10.92 -6.49
N ARG A 26 13.62 11.21 -7.64
CA ARG A 26 13.57 12.57 -8.22
C ARG A 26 12.52 13.49 -7.57
N GLY A 27 11.78 13.02 -6.57
CA GLY A 27 10.71 13.78 -5.90
C GLY A 27 9.46 14.00 -6.76
N GLN A 28 9.32 13.29 -7.88
CA GLN A 28 8.20 13.42 -8.81
C GLN A 28 7.01 12.54 -8.42
N LEU A 29 7.23 11.57 -7.53
CA LEU A 29 6.21 10.69 -6.98
C LEU A 29 6.37 10.59 -5.46
N ARG A 30 5.28 10.83 -4.72
CA ARG A 30 5.24 10.61 -3.28
C ARG A 30 4.42 9.36 -2.97
N PRO A 31 5.03 8.24 -2.54
CA PRO A 31 4.28 7.08 -2.11
C PRO A 31 3.48 7.41 -0.85
N HIS A 32 2.25 6.91 -0.77
CA HIS A 32 1.37 7.13 0.37
C HIS A 32 1.09 5.82 1.11
N VAL A 33 1.58 5.74 2.34
CA VAL A 33 1.28 4.65 3.28
C VAL A 33 0.19 5.16 4.22
N GLY A 34 -0.98 4.52 4.15
CA GLY A 34 -2.18 4.94 4.86
C GLY A 34 -2.34 4.36 6.26
N ALA A 35 -1.73 3.21 6.50
CA ALA A 35 -1.70 2.56 7.80
C ALA A 35 -0.52 1.59 7.88
N VAL A 36 0.02 1.41 9.07
CA VAL A 36 1.10 0.45 9.35
C VAL A 36 0.66 -0.41 10.52
N TYR A 37 0.79 -1.72 10.36
CA TYR A 37 0.48 -2.70 11.42
C TYR A 37 1.73 -3.51 11.73
N SER A 38 1.78 -4.07 12.94
CA SER A 38 2.81 -5.06 13.27
C SER A 38 2.51 -6.39 12.57
N LEU A 39 3.52 -7.27 12.51
CA LEU A 39 3.32 -8.63 12.00
C LEU A 39 2.25 -9.41 12.77
N ALA A 40 2.12 -9.19 14.07
CA ALA A 40 1.11 -9.85 14.90
C ALA A 40 -0.32 -9.37 14.58
N ASP A 41 -0.45 -8.17 14.02
CA ASP A 41 -1.73 -7.51 13.73
C ASP A 41 -2.20 -7.69 12.28
N ILE A 42 -1.65 -8.67 11.55
CA ILE A 42 -2.13 -9.01 10.20
C ILE A 42 -3.66 -9.24 10.17
N PRO A 43 -4.28 -9.97 11.12
CA PRO A 43 -5.73 -10.16 11.11
C PRO A 43 -6.49 -8.82 11.18
N LEU A 44 -6.02 -7.87 11.99
CA LEU A 44 -6.61 -6.54 12.11
C LEU A 44 -6.42 -5.72 10.83
N ALA A 45 -5.21 -5.75 10.25
CA ALA A 45 -4.90 -5.08 8.99
C ALA A 45 -5.81 -5.57 7.85
N HIS A 46 -6.05 -6.88 7.79
CA HIS A 46 -6.94 -7.50 6.81
C HIS A 46 -8.40 -7.12 7.03
N ALA A 47 -8.92 -7.22 8.27
CA ALA A 47 -10.28 -6.81 8.60
C ALA A 47 -10.54 -5.33 8.25
N ARG A 48 -9.58 -4.44 8.52
CA ARG A 48 -9.63 -3.03 8.12
C ARG A 48 -9.74 -2.90 6.60
N LEU A 49 -8.92 -3.61 5.82
CA LEU A 49 -8.96 -3.57 4.37
C LEU A 49 -10.33 -4.01 3.80
N GLU A 50 -10.93 -5.06 4.36
CA GLU A 50 -12.20 -5.61 3.90
C GLU A 50 -13.42 -4.79 4.31
N SER A 51 -13.30 -3.99 5.37
CA SER A 51 -14.41 -3.15 5.84
C SER A 51 -14.81 -2.10 4.80
N ARG A 52 -16.13 -1.94 4.58
CA ARG A 52 -16.65 -0.87 3.72
C ARG A 52 -16.30 0.48 4.32
N ASN A 53 -15.97 1.46 3.47
CA ASN A 53 -15.63 2.82 3.89
C ASN A 53 -14.54 2.86 4.99
N ASN A 54 -13.54 1.97 4.91
CA ASN A 54 -12.46 1.82 5.90
C ASN A 54 -11.59 3.07 6.15
N GLY A 55 -11.82 4.14 5.39
CA GLY A 55 -11.13 5.43 5.51
C GLY A 55 -9.65 5.38 5.17
N VAL A 56 -9.11 4.24 4.72
CA VAL A 56 -7.69 4.10 4.41
C VAL A 56 -7.41 4.74 3.06
N GLN A 57 -6.59 5.78 3.07
CA GLN A 57 -6.03 6.37 1.86
C GLN A 57 -4.62 5.82 1.66
N GLY A 58 -4.31 5.28 0.48
CA GLY A 58 -2.99 4.70 0.20
C GLY A 58 -2.84 3.25 0.66
N LYS A 59 -1.58 2.82 0.87
CA LYS A 59 -1.22 1.42 1.09
C LYS A 59 -1.22 1.07 2.59
N ILE A 60 -1.80 -0.08 2.95
CA ILE A 60 -1.56 -0.71 4.24
C ILE A 60 -0.22 -1.46 4.18
N ALA A 61 0.69 -1.17 5.10
CA ALA A 61 1.99 -1.83 5.24
C ALA A 61 2.05 -2.68 6.52
N ILE A 62 2.81 -3.77 6.47
CA ILE A 62 3.14 -4.57 7.64
C ILE A 62 4.60 -4.33 7.96
N ALA A 63 4.87 -3.79 9.14
CA ALA A 63 6.23 -3.58 9.62
C ALA A 63 6.75 -4.86 10.27
N VAL A 64 7.97 -5.26 9.90
CA VAL A 64 8.66 -6.44 10.43
C VAL A 64 10.02 -6.03 10.99
N GLY A 65 10.43 -6.64 12.11
CA GLY A 65 11.72 -6.37 12.75
C GLY A 65 11.66 -5.36 13.91
N PRO A 66 12.82 -5.04 14.52
CA PRO A 66 12.90 -4.26 15.77
C PRO A 66 12.34 -2.83 15.67
N SER A 67 12.28 -2.28 14.45
CA SER A 67 11.72 -0.96 14.15
C SER A 67 10.19 -0.96 13.98
N ALA A 68 9.52 -2.10 14.13
CA ALA A 68 8.07 -2.23 13.93
C ALA A 68 7.22 -1.63 15.06
N HIS A 69 7.83 -1.10 16.13
CA HIS A 69 7.12 -0.31 17.14
C HIS A 69 6.87 1.12 16.65
N PHE A 70 5.96 1.30 15.69
CA PHE A 70 5.39 2.61 15.42
C PHE A 70 4.43 2.93 16.58
N LYS A 71 4.90 3.69 17.57
CA LYS A 71 4.05 4.20 18.64
C LYS A 71 3.07 5.21 18.04
N GLU A 72 1.79 4.88 18.02
CA GLU A 72 0.73 5.90 17.95
C GLU A 72 0.91 6.81 19.16
N THR A 73 1.19 8.09 18.92
CA THR A 73 1.21 9.11 19.97
C THR A 73 -0.22 9.64 20.10
N PRO A 74 -0.76 9.78 21.32
CA PRO A 74 -2.15 10.19 21.55
C PRO A 74 -2.46 11.61 21.06
#